data_AF-K2BXY6-F1
#
_entry.id   AF-K2BXY6-F1
#
_cell.length_a   1.000
_cell.length_b   1.000
_cell.length_c   1.000
_cell.angle_alpha   90.00
_cell.angle_beta   90.00
_cell.angle_gamma   90.00
#
_symmetry.space_group_name_H-M   'P 1'
#
loop_
_entity.id
_entity.type
_entity.pdbx_description
1 polymer ?
#
loop_
_entity_poly.entity_id
_entity_poly.type
_entity_poly.pdbx_seq_one_letter_code
_entity_poly.pdbx_strand_id
1 'polypeptide(L)'
;CGRGLASRARGMGSQVIVLEVDPLKALEASMDGFDVMPMEEAIKIADIICTATGNKTVISVEHFKKMKNGCIVSNTGHFNVEFDYGGLVKIAKNRRHMRDNLEEITLEDDKKLFILGEGRLINLASAEGHPPDVMDMSFANQALAAEFLVQNQGKLATGVYTVPQELDDMIAALKLKSLGIKIDVLTEEQKRYLASWNEGT
;
A
#
# COMPACT_ATOMS: atom_id res chain seq x y z
N CYS A 1 0.66 -2.07 1.22
CA CYS A 1 -0.19 -0.86 1.14
C CYS A 1 -1.70 -1.17 1.27
N GLY A 2 -2.27 -2.03 0.40
CA GLY A 2 -3.73 -2.27 0.35
C GLY A 2 -4.39 -2.68 1.67
N ARG A 3 -3.83 -3.64 2.43
CA ARG A 3 -4.39 -4.10 3.71
C ARG A 3 -4.55 -2.98 4.75
N GLY A 4 -3.54 -2.13 4.89
CA GLY A 4 -3.57 -0.98 5.80
C GLY A 4 -4.61 0.06 5.41
N LEU A 5 -4.71 0.36 4.10
CA LEU A 5 -5.73 1.25 3.55
C LEU A 5 -7.15 0.72 3.82
N ALA A 6 -7.41 -0.55 3.49
CA ALA A 6 -8.70 -1.19 3.69
C ALA A 6 -9.13 -1.17 5.17
N SER A 7 -8.21 -1.52 6.07
CA SER A 7 -8.47 -1.49 7.52
C SER A 7 -8.80 -0.08 8.02
N ARG A 8 -8.10 0.96 7.55
CA ARG A 8 -8.35 2.34 7.98
C ARG A 8 -9.68 2.88 7.43
N ALA A 9 -9.98 2.61 6.16
CA ALA A 9 -11.26 2.99 5.56
C ALA A 9 -12.45 2.33 6.28
N ARG A 10 -12.37 1.03 6.58
CA ARG A 10 -13.39 0.33 7.37
C ARG A 10 -13.52 0.91 8.78
N GLY A 11 -12.40 1.23 9.42
CA GLY A 11 -12.39 1.88 10.74
C GLY A 11 -13.05 3.27 10.75
N MET A 12 -13.16 3.93 9.60
CA MET A 12 -13.88 5.19 9.40
C MET A 12 -15.34 4.99 8.99
N GLY A 13 -15.84 3.75 8.94
CA GLY A 13 -17.23 3.41 8.62
C GLY A 13 -17.50 3.13 7.15
N SER A 14 -16.48 3.07 6.30
CA SER A 14 -16.67 2.72 4.87
C SER A 14 -16.99 1.24 4.70
N GLN A 15 -17.86 0.94 3.72
CA GLN A 15 -17.93 -0.39 3.13
C GLN A 15 -16.77 -0.54 2.14
N VAL A 16 -15.93 -1.56 2.33
CA VAL A 16 -14.67 -1.70 1.59
C VAL A 16 -14.73 -2.93 0.69
N ILE A 17 -14.51 -2.70 -0.59
CA ILE A 17 -14.39 -3.74 -1.62
C ILE A 17 -12.92 -3.82 -2.03
N VAL A 18 -12.35 -5.02 -1.97
CA VAL A 18 -10.98 -5.33 -2.42
C VAL A 18 -11.04 -5.97 -3.81
N LEU A 19 -10.18 -5.50 -4.70
CA LEU A 19 -9.99 -6.07 -6.03
C LEU A 19 -8.60 -6.72 -6.02
N GLU A 20 -8.52 -8.03 -6.22
CA GLU A 20 -7.25 -8.74 -6.29
C GLU A 20 -7.23 -9.80 -7.40
N VAL A 21 -6.04 -9.98 -7.98
CA VAL A 21 -5.68 -11.02 -8.96
C VAL A 21 -5.00 -12.21 -8.28
N ASP A 22 -4.36 -12.00 -7.13
CA ASP A 22 -3.71 -13.05 -6.35
C ASP A 22 -4.77 -13.77 -5.47
N PRO A 23 -5.02 -15.08 -5.68
CA PRO A 23 -6.07 -15.80 -4.97
C PRO A 23 -5.81 -15.93 -3.47
N LEU A 24 -4.54 -15.97 -3.01
CA LEU A 24 -4.23 -16.03 -1.59
C LEU A 24 -4.59 -14.71 -0.91
N LYS A 25 -4.17 -13.58 -1.49
CA LYS A 25 -4.47 -12.25 -0.94
C LYS A 25 -5.96 -11.92 -1.02
N ALA A 26 -6.64 -12.37 -2.08
CA ALA A 26 -8.08 -12.27 -2.19
C ALA A 26 -8.79 -13.06 -1.07
N LEU A 27 -8.34 -14.29 -0.80
CA LEU A 27 -8.87 -15.10 0.30
C LEU A 27 -8.60 -14.43 1.66
N GLU A 28 -7.38 -13.93 1.89
CA GLU A 28 -7.04 -13.19 3.12
C GLU A 28 -7.95 -11.97 3.31
N ALA A 29 -8.21 -11.18 2.26
CA ALA A 29 -9.12 -10.03 2.33
C ALA A 29 -10.55 -10.46 2.67
N SER A 30 -11.03 -11.55 2.09
CA SER A 30 -12.34 -12.12 2.41
C SER A 30 -12.41 -12.61 3.87
N MET A 31 -11.37 -13.29 4.36
CA MET A 31 -11.29 -13.75 5.74
C MET A 31 -11.15 -12.59 6.75
N ASP A 32 -10.50 -11.50 6.35
CA ASP A 32 -10.46 -10.25 7.12
C ASP A 32 -11.83 -9.53 7.15
N GLY A 33 -12.83 -10.01 6.39
CA GLY A 33 -14.20 -9.51 6.36
C GLY A 33 -14.44 -8.37 5.36
N PHE A 34 -13.68 -8.32 4.28
CA PHE A 34 -13.90 -7.41 3.16
C PHE A 34 -14.63 -8.11 2.01
N ASP A 35 -15.46 -7.38 1.27
CA ASP A 35 -15.99 -7.88 0.01
C ASP A 35 -14.87 -7.95 -1.01
N VAL A 36 -14.85 -9.01 -1.82
CA VAL A 36 -13.89 -9.15 -2.92
C VAL A 36 -14.67 -9.23 -4.23
N MET A 37 -14.41 -8.30 -5.14
CA MET A 37 -15.14 -8.21 -6.41
C MET A 37 -14.19 -7.90 -7.57
N PRO A 38 -14.54 -8.31 -8.81
CA PRO A 38 -13.80 -7.88 -9.98
C PRO A 38 -14.03 -6.39 -10.28
N MET A 39 -13.05 -5.76 -10.95
CA MET A 39 -13.09 -4.34 -11.33
C MET A 39 -14.37 -3.96 -12.07
N GLU A 40 -14.82 -4.79 -13.00
CA GLU A 40 -16.01 -4.54 -13.84
C GLU A 40 -17.33 -4.44 -13.07
N GLU A 41 -17.37 -4.96 -11.85
CA GLU A 41 -18.52 -4.87 -10.95
C GLU A 41 -18.33 -3.73 -9.96
N ALA A 42 -17.19 -3.70 -9.27
CA ALA A 42 -16.89 -2.70 -8.25
C ALA A 42 -16.91 -1.25 -8.79
N ILE A 43 -16.43 -1.04 -10.03
CA ILE A 43 -16.33 0.28 -10.65
C ILE A 43 -17.70 0.99 -10.77
N LYS A 44 -18.79 0.22 -10.89
CA LYS A 44 -20.15 0.73 -11.06
C LYS A 44 -20.77 1.21 -9.75
N ILE A 45 -20.24 0.74 -8.63
CA ILE A 45 -20.82 1.00 -7.30
C ILE A 45 -19.90 1.80 -6.37
N ALA A 46 -18.62 1.97 -6.72
CA ALA A 46 -17.68 2.69 -5.87
C ALA A 46 -17.91 4.22 -5.85
N ASP A 47 -17.96 4.79 -4.65
CA ASP A 47 -17.97 6.24 -4.46
C ASP A 47 -16.54 6.81 -4.33
N ILE A 48 -15.61 6.00 -3.83
CA ILE A 48 -14.17 6.31 -3.72
C ILE A 48 -13.37 5.10 -4.23
N ILE A 49 -12.36 5.36 -5.06
CA ILE A 49 -11.42 4.36 -5.57
C ILE A 49 -10.00 4.83 -5.24
N CYS A 50 -9.21 3.92 -4.64
CA CYS A 50 -7.81 4.16 -4.34
C CYS A 50 -6.97 2.96 -4.79
N THR A 51 -6.08 3.17 -5.75
CA THR A 51 -5.21 2.11 -6.27
C THR A 51 -3.99 1.91 -5.37
N ALA A 52 -3.60 0.65 -5.15
CA ALA A 52 -2.50 0.28 -4.26
C ALA A 52 -1.79 -1.01 -4.75
N THR A 53 -1.68 -1.19 -6.06
CA THR A 53 -1.33 -2.47 -6.70
C THR A 53 0.16 -2.61 -7.04
N GLY A 54 0.84 -1.49 -7.26
CA GLY A 54 2.18 -1.49 -7.84
C GLY A 54 2.23 -1.67 -9.36
N ASN A 55 1.07 -1.70 -10.04
CA ASN A 55 0.96 -2.08 -11.45
C ASN A 55 0.42 -0.93 -12.32
N LYS A 56 0.55 -1.04 -13.64
CA LYS A 56 0.19 0.00 -14.59
C LYS A 56 -1.24 -0.18 -15.12
N THR A 57 -1.97 0.93 -15.27
CA THR A 57 -3.28 0.99 -15.94
C THR A 57 -4.31 0.02 -15.33
N VAL A 58 -4.32 -0.09 -14.01
CA VAL A 58 -5.37 -0.77 -13.24
C VAL A 58 -6.73 -0.12 -13.51
N ILE A 59 -6.77 1.21 -13.59
CA ILE A 59 -7.94 1.96 -14.06
C ILE A 59 -7.65 2.51 -15.45
N SER A 60 -8.38 1.97 -16.44
CA SER A 60 -8.31 2.40 -17.83
C SER A 60 -9.32 3.52 -18.13
N VAL A 61 -9.20 4.12 -19.32
CA VAL A 61 -10.20 5.05 -19.87
C VAL A 61 -11.61 4.46 -19.86
N GLU A 62 -11.75 3.17 -20.18
CA GLU A 62 -13.05 2.49 -20.17
C GLU A 62 -13.61 2.30 -18.76
N HIS A 63 -12.75 2.13 -17.76
CA HIS A 63 -13.19 2.09 -16.36
C HIS A 63 -13.73 3.46 -15.91
N PHE A 64 -13.07 4.56 -16.25
CA PHE A 64 -13.56 5.92 -15.92
C PHE A 64 -14.97 6.19 -16.46
N LYS A 65 -15.26 5.73 -17.69
CA LYS A 65 -16.60 5.86 -18.29
C LYS A 65 -17.68 5.08 -17.53
N LYS A 66 -17.33 4.01 -16.81
CA LYS A 66 -18.27 3.16 -16.06
C LYS A 66 -18.47 3.61 -14.60
N MET A 67 -17.67 4.56 -14.11
CA MET A 67 -17.78 5.06 -12.74
C MET A 67 -19.09 5.80 -12.49
N LYS A 68 -19.50 5.86 -11.22
CA LYS A 68 -20.57 6.75 -10.74
C LYS A 68 -20.21 8.21 -10.99
N ASN A 69 -21.23 9.03 -11.22
CA ASN A 69 -21.07 10.48 -11.17
C ASN A 69 -20.66 10.92 -9.75
N GLY A 70 -19.64 11.75 -9.65
CA GLY A 70 -19.05 12.21 -8.40
C GLY A 70 -18.03 11.26 -7.77
N CYS A 71 -17.62 10.18 -8.46
CA CYS A 71 -16.62 9.25 -7.93
C CYS A 71 -15.26 9.94 -7.71
N ILE A 72 -14.64 9.66 -6.55
CA ILE A 72 -13.31 10.17 -6.19
C ILE A 72 -12.26 9.10 -6.53
N VAL A 73 -11.20 9.49 -7.23
CA VAL A 73 -10.13 8.57 -7.65
C VAL A 73 -8.78 9.04 -7.12
N SER A 74 -8.03 8.12 -6.54
CA SER A 74 -6.72 8.37 -5.94
C SER A 74 -5.78 7.17 -6.15
N ASN A 75 -4.48 7.39 -5.93
CA ASN A 75 -3.46 6.35 -5.99
C ASN A 75 -2.56 6.47 -4.76
N THR A 76 -2.30 5.37 -4.07
CA THR A 76 -1.28 5.29 -3.00
C THR A 76 -0.20 4.25 -3.31
N GLY A 77 -0.24 3.64 -4.49
CA GLY A 77 0.73 2.66 -4.93
C GLY A 77 1.86 3.29 -5.74
N HIS A 78 2.09 2.83 -6.96
CA HIS A 78 3.30 3.15 -7.72
C HIS A 78 3.17 4.40 -8.59
N PHE A 79 3.96 5.42 -8.25
CA PHE A 79 4.10 6.70 -8.98
C PHE A 79 2.75 7.28 -9.43
N ASN A 80 2.55 7.44 -10.73
CA ASN A 80 1.34 7.96 -11.37
C ASN A 80 0.85 7.07 -12.51
N VAL A 81 1.16 5.77 -12.44
CA VAL A 81 0.92 4.84 -13.56
C VAL A 81 -0.25 3.89 -13.32
N GLU A 82 -0.77 3.81 -12.09
CA GLU A 82 -1.84 2.86 -11.75
C GLU A 82 -3.17 3.19 -12.43
N PHE A 83 -3.39 4.44 -12.83
CA PHE A 83 -4.51 4.80 -13.67
C PHE A 83 -4.12 5.71 -14.82
N ASP A 84 -4.83 5.56 -15.93
CA ASP A 84 -4.54 6.30 -17.17
C ASP A 84 -5.06 7.75 -17.09
N TYR A 85 -4.39 8.57 -16.29
CA TYR A 85 -4.70 9.99 -16.15
C TYR A 85 -4.54 10.74 -17.48
N GLY A 86 -3.52 10.42 -18.27
CA GLY A 86 -3.30 11.04 -19.58
C GLY A 86 -4.42 10.71 -20.57
N GLY A 87 -4.90 9.47 -20.58
CA GLY A 87 -6.08 9.06 -21.35
C GLY A 87 -7.36 9.72 -20.86
N LEU A 88 -7.55 9.83 -19.53
CA LEU A 88 -8.68 10.54 -18.94
C LEU A 88 -8.73 12.01 -19.35
N VAL A 89 -7.60 12.72 -19.31
CA VAL A 89 -7.51 14.12 -19.73
C VAL A 89 -7.86 14.30 -21.21
N LYS A 90 -7.53 13.33 -22.07
CA LYS A 90 -7.87 13.39 -23.51
C LYS A 90 -9.35 13.24 -23.81
N ILE A 91 -10.10 12.53 -22.96
CA ILE A 91 -11.55 12.34 -23.11
C ILE A 91 -12.37 13.32 -22.26
N ALA A 92 -11.71 14.24 -21.57
CA ALA A 92 -12.36 15.22 -20.72
C ALA A 92 -13.00 16.32 -21.57
N LYS A 93 -14.30 16.56 -21.36
CA LYS A 93 -15.04 17.70 -21.90
C LYS A 93 -14.62 19.00 -21.22
N ASN A 94 -14.42 18.96 -19.90
CA ASN A 94 -13.95 20.10 -19.12
C ASN A 94 -13.08 19.65 -17.94
N ARG A 95 -12.16 20.53 -17.52
CA ARG A 95 -11.28 20.32 -16.39
C ARG A 95 -11.31 21.56 -15.51
N ARG A 96 -11.69 21.38 -14.25
CA ARG A 96 -11.76 22.45 -13.25
C ARG A 96 -10.82 22.14 -12.11
N HIS A 97 -9.79 22.98 -11.97
CA HIS A 97 -8.95 22.99 -10.78
C HIS A 97 -9.79 23.46 -9.59
N MET A 98 -9.99 22.58 -8.61
CA MET A 98 -10.84 22.87 -7.45
C MET A 98 -10.02 23.45 -6.30
N ARG A 99 -8.89 22.79 -6.00
CA ARG A 99 -7.88 23.18 -5.01
C ARG A 99 -6.61 22.39 -5.29
N ASP A 100 -5.55 22.69 -4.55
CA ASP A 100 -4.29 21.94 -4.64
C ASP A 100 -4.54 20.44 -4.53
N ASN A 101 -4.02 19.72 -5.53
CA ASN A 101 -4.12 18.27 -5.69
C ASN A 101 -5.55 17.70 -5.83
N LEU A 102 -6.55 18.53 -6.17
CA LEU A 102 -7.89 18.07 -6.49
C LEU A 102 -8.39 18.73 -7.78
N GLU A 103 -8.69 17.89 -8.76
CA GLU A 103 -9.26 18.30 -10.04
C GLU A 103 -10.63 17.66 -10.26
N GLU A 104 -11.60 18.46 -10.72
CA GLU A 104 -12.85 17.96 -11.26
C GLU A 104 -12.69 17.78 -12.77
N ILE A 105 -12.89 16.55 -13.25
CA ILE A 105 -12.91 16.19 -14.67
C ILE A 105 -14.34 15.91 -15.07
N THR A 106 -14.87 16.70 -16.01
CA THR A 106 -16.19 16.48 -16.62
C THR A 106 -16.01 15.72 -17.92
N LEU A 107 -16.73 14.61 -18.09
CA LEU A 107 -16.77 13.79 -19.30
C LEU A 107 -17.87 14.27 -20.27
N GLU A 108 -17.92 13.68 -21.47
CA GLU A 108 -18.90 14.03 -22.51
C GLU A 108 -20.37 13.87 -22.07
N ASP A 109 -20.67 12.91 -21.20
CA ASP A 109 -21.99 12.65 -20.63
C ASP A 109 -22.33 13.54 -19.41
N ASP A 110 -21.59 14.65 -19.24
CA ASP A 110 -21.66 15.56 -18.09
C ASP A 110 -21.35 14.91 -16.73
N LYS A 111 -20.84 13.67 -16.73
CA LYS A 111 -20.34 13.00 -15.55
C LYS A 111 -19.11 13.70 -15.02
N LYS A 112 -19.09 13.91 -13.71
CA LYS A 112 -17.98 14.52 -12.99
C LYS A 112 -17.22 13.46 -12.21
N LEU A 113 -15.90 13.47 -12.34
CA LEU A 113 -14.97 12.65 -11.57
C LEU A 113 -14.03 13.58 -10.81
N PHE A 114 -13.67 13.20 -9.60
CA PHE A 114 -12.78 13.96 -8.73
C PHE A 114 -11.44 13.25 -8.62
N ILE A 115 -10.42 13.78 -9.27
CA ILE A 115 -9.09 13.16 -9.35
C ILE A 115 -8.17 13.82 -8.34
N LEU A 116 -7.59 13.00 -7.47
CA LEU A 116 -6.65 13.42 -6.46
C LEU A 116 -5.20 13.22 -6.92
N GLY A 117 -4.35 14.24 -6.70
CA GLY A 117 -2.91 14.20 -6.91
C GLY A 117 -2.43 13.94 -8.35
N GLU A 118 -3.32 14.09 -9.35
CA GLU A 118 -3.04 13.73 -10.76
C GLU A 118 -2.54 12.28 -10.91
N GLY A 119 -2.99 11.40 -10.01
CA GLY A 119 -2.58 10.01 -9.92
C GLY A 119 -1.25 9.74 -9.24
N ARG A 120 -0.54 10.76 -8.76
CA ARG A 120 0.63 10.57 -7.90
C ARG A 120 0.22 10.02 -6.53
N LEU A 121 1.21 9.57 -5.76
CA LEU A 121 1.02 9.04 -4.41
C LEU A 121 0.30 10.05 -3.52
N ILE A 122 -0.96 9.77 -3.20
CA ILE A 122 -1.86 10.73 -2.58
C ILE A 122 -1.43 11.14 -1.18
N ASN A 123 -0.85 10.20 -0.43
CA ASN A 123 -0.33 10.45 0.91
C ASN A 123 0.90 11.38 0.91
N LEU A 124 1.63 11.48 -0.20
CA LEU A 124 2.76 12.41 -0.35
C LEU A 124 2.34 13.70 -1.06
N ALA A 125 1.45 13.60 -2.05
CA ALA A 125 1.02 14.74 -2.85
C ALA A 125 0.09 15.66 -2.05
N SER A 126 -0.79 15.10 -1.22
CA SER A 126 -1.84 15.84 -0.49
C SER A 126 -1.75 15.72 1.03
N ALA A 127 -0.67 15.13 1.54
CA ALA A 127 -0.39 14.99 2.98
C ALA A 127 1.13 14.90 3.20
N GLU A 128 1.57 14.53 4.40
CA GLU A 128 2.97 14.56 4.82
C GLU A 128 3.68 13.19 4.72
N GLY A 129 3.06 12.22 4.05
CA GLY A 129 3.58 10.86 3.94
C GLY A 129 3.39 10.03 5.21
N HIS A 130 4.36 9.15 5.48
CA HIS A 130 4.34 8.31 6.68
C HIS A 130 4.91 9.09 7.88
N PRO A 131 4.36 8.89 9.08
CA PRO A 131 4.86 9.55 10.27
C PRO A 131 6.29 9.09 10.62
N PRO A 132 7.07 9.93 11.33
CA PRO A 132 8.43 9.60 11.74
C PRO A 132 8.57 8.25 12.45
N ASP A 133 7.58 7.87 13.27
CA ASP A 133 7.55 6.60 14.00
C ASP A 133 7.48 5.34 13.13
N VAL A 134 7.07 5.48 11.87
CA VAL A 134 7.08 4.41 10.87
C VAL A 134 8.34 4.48 10.03
N MET A 135 8.81 5.69 9.73
CA MET A 135 9.99 5.91 8.89
C MET A 135 11.30 5.58 9.60
N ASP A 136 11.36 5.69 10.93
CA ASP A 136 12.57 5.41 11.70
C ASP A 136 13.08 3.98 11.53
N MET A 137 12.19 2.99 11.51
CA MET A 137 12.53 1.58 11.25
C MET A 137 13.06 1.40 9.82
N SER A 138 12.46 2.08 8.84
CA SER A 138 12.91 2.01 7.44
C SER A 138 14.31 2.62 7.27
N PHE A 139 14.57 3.76 7.91
CA PHE A 139 15.88 4.41 7.88
C PHE A 139 16.93 3.65 8.68
N ALA A 140 16.55 3.02 9.79
CA ALA A 140 17.44 2.10 10.52
C ALA A 140 17.85 0.93 9.63
N ASN A 141 16.89 0.36 8.88
CA ASN A 141 17.17 -0.71 7.91
C ASN A 141 18.15 -0.26 6.81
N GLN A 142 17.95 0.94 6.26
CA GLN A 142 18.86 1.50 5.25
C GLN A 142 20.27 1.77 5.81
N ALA A 143 20.37 2.30 7.03
CA ALA A 143 21.65 2.56 7.69
C ALA A 143 22.43 1.27 7.96
N LEU A 144 21.77 0.24 8.48
CA LEU A 144 22.40 -1.06 8.77
C LEU A 144 22.72 -1.85 7.51
N ALA A 145 21.88 -1.74 6.47
CA ALA A 145 22.22 -2.31 5.16
C ALA A 145 23.47 -1.64 4.56
N ALA A 146 23.62 -0.31 4.70
CA ALA A 146 24.82 0.39 4.27
C ALA A 146 26.06 -0.04 5.06
N GLU A 147 25.94 -0.19 6.38
CA GLU A 147 27.02 -0.72 7.22
C GLU A 147 27.40 -2.14 6.81
N PHE A 148 26.43 -3.03 6.59
CA PHE A 148 26.65 -4.40 6.14
C PHE A 148 27.44 -4.45 4.83
N LEU A 149 27.10 -3.60 3.87
CA LEU A 149 27.82 -3.51 2.59
C LEU A 149 29.28 -3.09 2.78
N VAL A 150 29.53 -2.12 3.66
CA VAL A 150 30.89 -1.66 3.97
C VAL A 150 31.71 -2.77 4.65
N GLN A 151 31.14 -3.45 5.65
CA GLN A 151 31.81 -4.55 6.37
C GLN A 151 32.10 -5.78 5.49
N ASN A 152 31.34 -5.94 4.40
CA ASN A 152 31.47 -7.04 3.45
C ASN A 152 32.05 -6.60 2.09
N GLN A 153 32.72 -5.45 2.05
CA GLN A 153 33.39 -4.97 0.85
C GLN A 153 34.34 -6.04 0.27
N GLY A 154 34.15 -6.36 -1.02
CA GLY A 154 34.94 -7.37 -1.73
C GLY A 154 34.59 -8.83 -1.42
N LYS A 155 33.66 -9.09 -0.49
CA LYS A 155 33.19 -10.45 -0.14
C LYS A 155 31.87 -10.81 -0.83
N LEU A 156 31.08 -9.80 -1.19
CA LEU A 156 29.80 -9.98 -1.88
C LEU A 156 30.01 -10.01 -3.39
N ALA A 157 29.37 -10.96 -4.06
CA ALA A 157 29.25 -10.95 -5.51
C ALA A 157 28.26 -9.85 -5.94
N THR A 158 28.27 -9.50 -7.22
CA THR A 158 27.24 -8.60 -7.76
C THR A 158 25.89 -9.29 -7.71
N GLY A 159 24.92 -8.69 -7.02
CA GLY A 159 23.57 -9.26 -6.88
C GLY A 159 22.64 -8.42 -6.02
N VAL A 160 21.40 -8.88 -5.90
CA VAL A 160 20.41 -8.33 -4.97
C VAL A 160 20.41 -9.20 -3.72
N TYR A 161 20.67 -8.57 -2.57
CA TYR A 161 20.70 -9.23 -1.28
C TYR A 161 19.52 -8.77 -0.43
N THR A 162 18.89 -9.71 0.25
CA THR A 162 18.00 -9.39 1.37
C THR A 162 18.84 -9.00 2.57
N VAL A 163 18.32 -8.07 3.38
CA VAL A 163 18.94 -7.75 4.68
C VAL A 163 18.95 -9.03 5.52
N PRO A 164 20.09 -9.39 6.17
CA PRO A 164 20.14 -10.53 7.09
C PRO A 164 19.09 -10.42 8.20
N GLN A 165 18.47 -11.55 8.54
CA GLN A 165 17.40 -11.61 9.55
C GLN A 165 17.86 -11.06 10.91
N GLU A 166 19.14 -11.28 11.27
CA GLU A 166 19.71 -10.79 12.52
C GLU A 166 19.71 -9.26 12.62
N LEU A 167 19.81 -8.56 11.48
CA LEU A 167 19.72 -7.10 11.46
C LEU A 167 18.27 -6.63 11.63
N ASP A 168 17.31 -7.31 11.01
CA ASP A 168 15.88 -7.02 11.21
C ASP A 168 15.48 -7.24 12.69
N ASP A 169 15.95 -8.33 13.31
CA ASP A 169 15.71 -8.62 14.73
C ASP A 169 16.33 -7.53 15.64
N MET A 170 17.53 -7.07 15.28
CA MET A 170 18.20 -5.98 16.00
C MET A 170 17.42 -4.66 15.90
N ILE A 171 16.90 -4.31 14.72
CA ILE A 171 16.09 -3.10 14.52
C ILE A 171 14.82 -3.17 15.36
N ALA A 172 14.13 -4.32 15.35
CA ALA A 172 12.94 -4.53 16.16
C ALA A 172 13.24 -4.38 17.66
N ALA A 173 14.33 -4.97 18.14
CA ALA A 173 14.76 -4.85 19.53
C ALA A 173 15.09 -3.39 19.92
N LEU A 174 15.77 -2.65 19.03
CA LEU A 174 16.08 -1.23 19.24
C LEU A 174 14.82 -0.37 19.27
N LYS A 175 13.84 -0.63 18.40
CA LYS A 175 12.55 0.07 18.40
C LYS A 175 11.75 -0.19 19.67
N LEU A 176 11.68 -1.43 20.13
CA LEU A 176 11.01 -1.76 21.40
C LEU A 176 11.67 -1.01 22.57
N LYS A 177 13.01 -0.99 22.60
CA LYS A 177 13.77 -0.26 23.61
C LYS A 177 13.51 1.25 23.55
N SER A 178 13.44 1.86 22.36
CA SER A 178 13.16 3.30 22.22
C SER A 178 11.74 3.67 22.65
N LEU A 179 10.78 2.76 22.47
CA LEU A 179 9.41 2.89 22.96
C LEU A 179 9.24 2.57 24.45
N GLY A 180 10.30 2.11 25.14
CA GLY A 180 10.24 1.68 26.54
C GLY A 180 9.46 0.37 26.75
N ILE A 181 9.26 -0.41 25.69
CA ILE A 181 8.53 -1.68 25.72
C ILE A 181 9.50 -2.81 26.09
N LYS A 182 9.10 -3.63 27.05
CA LYS A 182 9.81 -4.87 27.43
C LYS A 182 9.04 -6.07 26.89
N ILE A 183 9.78 -7.09 26.50
CA ILE A 183 9.23 -8.36 25.99
C ILE A 183 9.81 -9.53 26.78
N ASP A 184 9.10 -10.65 26.76
CA ASP A 184 9.55 -11.90 27.36
C ASP A 184 10.70 -12.53 26.55
N VAL A 185 11.46 -13.41 27.21
CA VAL A 185 12.52 -14.22 26.58
C VAL A 185 12.21 -15.68 26.85
N LEU A 186 12.35 -16.52 25.81
CA LEU A 186 12.16 -17.95 25.95
C LEU A 186 13.09 -18.55 27.01
N THR A 187 12.55 -19.41 27.87
CA THR A 187 13.36 -20.24 28.76
C THR A 187 14.12 -21.29 27.95
N GLU A 188 15.18 -21.85 28.52
CA GLU A 188 15.93 -22.93 27.87
C GLU A 188 15.06 -24.18 27.59
N GLU A 189 14.06 -24.43 28.44
CA GLU A 189 13.07 -25.49 28.21
C GLU A 189 12.20 -25.19 27.00
N GLN A 190 11.66 -23.97 26.86
CA GLN A 190 10.85 -23.57 25.71
C GLN A 190 11.67 -23.62 24.40
N LYS A 191 12.95 -23.22 24.43
CA LYS A 191 13.84 -23.33 23.27
C LYS A 191 14.06 -24.79 22.86
N ARG A 192 14.28 -25.68 23.83
CA ARG A 192 14.43 -27.13 23.56
C ARG A 192 13.16 -27.73 22.98
N TYR A 193 12.01 -27.38 23.54
CA TYR A 193 10.71 -27.84 23.04
C TYR A 193 10.50 -27.42 21.57
N LEU A 194 10.73 -26.15 21.24
CA LEU A 194 10.56 -25.63 19.87
C LEU A 194 11.55 -26.23 18.84
N ALA A 195 12.74 -26.66 19.29
CA ALA A 195 13.72 -27.31 18.44
C ALA A 195 13.54 -28.83 18.33
N SER A 196 12.63 -29.41 19.12
CA SER A 196 12.43 -30.85 19.23
C SER A 196 11.25 -31.32 18.38
N TRP A 197 11.48 -32.32 17.53
CA TRP A 197 10.42 -33.05 16.82
C TRP A 197 9.79 -34.16 17.67
N ASN A 198 10.31 -34.40 18.89
CA ASN A 198 9.89 -35.50 19.75
C ASN A 198 8.81 -35.11 20.76
N GLU A 199 8.56 -33.81 20.94
CA GLU A 199 7.69 -33.30 22.01
C GLU A 199 6.50 -32.47 21.48
N GLY A 200 6.33 -32.36 20.16
CA GLY A 200 5.21 -31.66 19.53
C GLY A 200 4.77 -32.30 18.20
N THR A 201 3.64 -31.86 17.65
CA THR A 201 3.18 -32.20 16.29
C THR A 201 3.98 -31.50 15.22
#